data_AF-A0A497IA96-F1
#
_entry.id   AF-A0A497IA96-F1
#
_cell.length_a   1.000
_cell.length_b   1.000
_cell.length_c   1.000
_cell.angle_alpha   90.00
_cell.angle_beta   90.00
_cell.angle_gamma   90.00
#
_symmetry.space_group_name_H-M   'P 1'
#
loop_
_entity.id
_entity.type
_entity.pdbx_description
1 polymer ?
#
loop_
_entity_poly.entity_id
_entity_poly.type
_entity_poly.pdbx_seq_one_letter_code
_entity_poly.pdbx_strand_id
1 'polypeptide(L)'
;MGKYKLTGGLGYIFMIIPVLNFLGAILISFAWYSLGSREQSKLFKLNGLLPILCIMILFGGYALLQPYLSILASGGMIPYILLIGSFTWSTAMLAVLASYFIVDVYSHVKASKKFEIKWFKYAGGMRISFLIFLILTAVLLSILS
;
A
#
# COMPACT_ATOMS: atom_id res chain seq x y z
N MET A 1 -18.12 -19.12 1.14
CA MET A 1 -16.67 -19.19 0.83
C MET A 1 -16.29 -18.48 -0.47
N GLY A 2 -17.17 -18.40 -1.48
CA GLY A 2 -16.82 -17.87 -2.82
C GLY A 2 -16.62 -16.35 -2.92
N LYS A 3 -17.45 -15.54 -2.25
CA LYS A 3 -17.49 -14.08 -2.47
C LYS A 3 -16.15 -13.37 -2.21
N TYR A 4 -15.50 -13.62 -1.07
CA TYR A 4 -14.22 -12.96 -0.72
C TYR A 4 -13.02 -13.47 -1.52
N LYS A 5 -13.02 -14.74 -1.95
CA LYS A 5 -11.98 -15.27 -2.86
C LYS A 5 -12.06 -14.59 -4.23
N LEU A 6 -13.28 -14.36 -4.71
CA LEU A 6 -13.53 -13.71 -6.00
C LEU A 6 -13.20 -12.21 -5.95
N THR A 7 -13.59 -11.51 -4.88
CA THR A 7 -13.21 -10.10 -4.64
C THR A 7 -11.70 -9.93 -4.52
N GLY A 8 -11.02 -10.77 -3.72
CA GLY A 8 -9.57 -10.72 -3.58
C GLY A 8 -8.85 -11.08 -4.88
N GLY A 9 -9.28 -12.13 -5.56
CA GLY A 9 -8.69 -12.57 -6.83
C GLY A 9 -8.80 -11.52 -7.93
N LEU A 10 -9.99 -10.91 -8.10
CA LEU A 10 -10.16 -9.77 -9.01
C LEU A 10 -9.29 -8.58 -8.61
N GLY A 11 -9.17 -8.32 -7.31
CA GLY A 11 -8.31 -7.27 -6.79
C GLY A 11 -6.84 -7.44 -7.19
N TYR A 12 -6.31 -8.66 -7.13
CA TYR A 12 -4.94 -8.95 -7.59
C TYR A 12 -4.79 -8.83 -9.11
N ILE A 13 -5.80 -9.18 -9.89
CA ILE A 13 -5.78 -8.97 -11.35
C ILE A 13 -5.74 -7.48 -11.67
N PHE A 14 -6.55 -6.67 -10.98
CA PHE A 14 -6.60 -5.23 -11.17
C PHE A 14 -5.29 -4.53 -10.76
N MET A 15 -4.53 -5.10 -9.82
CA MET A 15 -3.19 -4.59 -9.49
C MET A 15 -2.19 -4.66 -10.65
N ILE A 16 -2.40 -5.54 -11.64
CA ILE A 16 -1.51 -5.69 -12.80
C ILE A 16 -1.77 -4.57 -13.82
N ILE A 17 -2.99 -4.01 -13.85
CA ILE A 17 -3.39 -2.97 -14.79
C ILE A 17 -3.16 -1.60 -14.13
N PRO A 18 -2.22 -0.77 -14.60
CA PRO A 18 -1.83 0.46 -13.91
C PRO A 18 -3.02 1.39 -13.58
N VAL A 19 -3.94 1.56 -14.52
CA VAL A 19 -5.11 2.44 -14.38
C VAL A 19 -6.14 1.89 -13.38
N LEU A 20 -6.18 0.58 -13.16
CA LEU A 20 -7.11 -0.08 -12.24
C LEU A 20 -6.48 -0.47 -10.90
N ASN A 21 -5.18 -0.19 -10.71
CA ASN A 21 -4.45 -0.65 -9.53
C ASN A 21 -5.08 -0.15 -8.21
N PHE A 22 -5.60 1.08 -8.19
CA PHE A 22 -6.29 1.64 -7.04
C PHE A 22 -7.60 0.88 -6.71
N LEU A 23 -8.37 0.47 -7.72
CA LEU A 23 -9.55 -0.39 -7.55
C LEU A 23 -9.13 -1.77 -7.04
N GLY A 24 -8.01 -2.29 -7.55
CA GLY A 24 -7.41 -3.54 -7.07
C GLY A 24 -7.08 -3.50 -5.59
N ALA A 25 -6.44 -2.42 -5.13
CA ALA A 25 -6.15 -2.20 -3.71
C ALA A 25 -7.43 -2.13 -2.86
N ILE A 26 -8.47 -1.44 -3.32
CA ILE A 26 -9.77 -1.36 -2.63
C ILE A 26 -10.42 -2.75 -2.50
N LEU A 27 -10.42 -3.55 -3.58
CA LEU A 27 -11.00 -4.90 -3.57
C LEU A 27 -10.24 -5.84 -2.63
N ILE A 28 -8.90 -5.80 -2.65
CA ILE A 28 -8.05 -6.57 -1.73
C ILE A 28 -8.34 -6.16 -0.28
N SER A 29 -8.48 -4.87 -0.01
CA SER A 29 -8.87 -4.32 1.28
C SER A 29 -10.20 -4.90 1.79
N PHE A 30 -11.24 -4.89 0.96
CA PHE A 30 -12.53 -5.48 1.31
C PHE A 30 -12.44 -6.99 1.53
N ALA A 31 -11.63 -7.70 0.75
CA ALA A 31 -11.42 -9.14 0.93
C ALA A 31 -10.78 -9.44 2.31
N TRP A 32 -9.74 -8.71 2.71
CA TRP A 32 -9.11 -8.88 4.02
C TRP A 32 -10.01 -8.46 5.18
N TYR A 33 -10.72 -7.33 5.04
CA TYR A 33 -11.63 -6.86 6.08
C TYR A 33 -12.80 -7.83 6.30
N SER A 34 -13.41 -8.31 5.22
CA SER A 34 -14.49 -9.30 5.30
C SER A 34 -14.02 -10.63 5.89
N LEU A 35 -12.82 -11.09 5.52
CA LEU A 35 -12.20 -12.26 6.12
C LEU A 35 -11.96 -12.05 7.63
N GLY A 36 -11.44 -10.89 8.03
CA GLY A 36 -11.20 -10.56 9.43
C GLY A 36 -12.47 -10.41 10.26
N SER A 37 -13.56 -9.92 9.66
CA SER A 37 -14.88 -9.86 10.30
C SER A 37 -15.46 -11.23 10.54
N ARG A 38 -15.35 -12.14 9.58
CA ARG A 38 -15.82 -13.52 9.74
C ARG A 38 -15.00 -14.29 10.76
N GLU A 39 -13.68 -14.12 10.72
CA GLU A 39 -12.73 -14.86 11.57
C GLU A 39 -12.46 -14.17 12.92
N GLN A 40 -13.17 -13.06 13.22
CA GLN A 40 -12.95 -12.16 14.36
C GLN A 40 -11.48 -11.80 14.61
N SER A 41 -10.68 -11.74 13.54
CA SER A 41 -9.26 -11.46 13.63
C SER A 41 -8.99 -9.97 13.46
N LYS A 42 -8.57 -9.31 14.55
CA LYS A 42 -8.15 -7.89 14.52
C LYS A 42 -7.08 -7.64 13.46
N LEU A 43 -6.16 -8.59 13.28
CA LEU A 43 -5.06 -8.47 12.32
C LEU A 43 -5.53 -8.45 10.86
N PHE A 44 -6.50 -9.28 10.50
CA PHE A 44 -7.05 -9.30 9.14
C PHE A 44 -7.93 -8.08 8.86
N LYS A 45 -8.70 -7.61 9.86
CA LYS A 45 -9.44 -6.34 9.78
C LYS A 45 -8.48 -5.17 9.56
N LEU A 46 -7.38 -5.15 10.31
CA LEU A 46 -6.34 -4.14 10.19
C LEU A 46 -5.70 -4.16 8.79
N ASN A 47 -5.36 -5.35 8.27
CA ASN A 47 -4.82 -5.47 6.91
C ASN A 47 -5.80 -4.97 5.82
N GLY A 48 -7.11 -5.09 6.06
CA GLY A 48 -8.12 -4.54 5.16
C GLY A 48 -8.25 -3.02 5.24
N LEU A 49 -8.07 -2.42 6.42
CA LEU A 49 -8.23 -0.98 6.65
C LEU A 49 -7.01 -0.14 6.26
N LEU A 50 -5.79 -0.65 6.49
CA LEU A 50 -4.58 0.13 6.20
C LEU A 50 -4.44 0.59 4.74
N PRO A 51 -4.71 -0.22 3.70
CA PRO A 51 -4.60 0.24 2.32
C PRO A 51 -5.58 1.39 2.02
N ILE A 52 -6.77 1.40 2.62
CA ILE A 52 -7.73 2.49 2.48
C ILE A 52 -7.15 3.77 3.10
N LEU A 53 -6.56 3.67 4.28
CA LEU A 53 -5.85 4.80 4.91
C LEU A 53 -4.67 5.28 4.06
N CYS A 54 -3.87 4.37 3.50
CA CYS A 54 -2.78 4.73 2.58
C CYS A 54 -3.29 5.53 1.37
N ILE A 55 -4.40 5.10 0.76
CA ILE A 55 -5.04 5.81 -0.35
C ILE A 55 -5.49 7.21 0.07
N MET A 56 -6.15 7.35 1.23
CA MET A 56 -6.61 8.64 1.73
C MET A 56 -5.43 9.61 1.99
N ILE A 57 -4.34 9.12 2.59
CA ILE A 57 -3.14 9.92 2.86
C ILE A 57 -2.45 10.30 1.53
N LEU A 58 -2.48 9.42 0.52
CA LEU A 58 -1.94 9.69 -0.82
C LEU A 58 -2.64 10.88 -1.46
N PHE A 59 -3.98 10.85 -1.49
CA PHE A 59 -4.78 11.94 -2.05
C PHE A 59 -4.65 13.23 -1.24
N GLY A 60 -4.61 13.14 0.09
CA GLY A 60 -4.38 14.30 0.96
C GLY A 60 -3.02 14.96 0.71
N GLY A 61 -1.98 14.17 0.45
CA GLY A 61 -0.65 14.68 0.11
C GLY A 61 -0.55 15.32 -1.25
N TYR A 62 -1.24 14.77 -2.24
CA TYR A 62 -1.29 15.36 -3.57
C TYR A 62 -1.81 16.81 -3.53
N ALA A 63 -2.84 17.08 -2.72
CA ALA A 63 -3.35 18.43 -2.51
C ALA A 63 -2.31 19.38 -1.88
N LEU A 64 -1.42 18.87 -1.03
CA LEU A 64 -0.33 19.64 -0.42
C LEU A 64 0.85 19.85 -1.39
N LEU A 65 1.09 18.92 -2.31
CA LEU A 65 2.16 18.97 -3.31
C LEU A 65 1.81 19.85 -4.52
N GLN A 66 0.54 20.00 -4.87
CA GLN A 66 0.10 20.82 -6.01
C GLN A 66 0.62 22.28 -5.99
N PRO A 67 0.49 23.05 -4.89
CA PRO A 67 1.06 24.39 -4.83
C PRO A 67 2.59 24.39 -4.89
N TYR A 68 3.25 23.37 -4.32
CA TYR A 68 4.71 23.20 -4.40
C TYR A 68 5.19 23.04 -5.85
N LEU A 69 4.56 22.14 -6.62
CA LEU A 69 4.87 21.91 -8.03
C LEU A 69 4.65 23.14 -8.90
N SER A 70 3.62 23.92 -8.60
CA SER A 70 3.28 25.14 -9.33
C SER A 70 4.33 26.25 -9.12
N ILE A 71 4.79 26.44 -7.88
CA ILE A 71 5.83 27.43 -7.55
C ILE A 71 7.19 27.02 -8.13
N LEU A 72 7.52 25.72 -8.09
CA LEU A 72 8.75 25.20 -8.67
C LEU A 72 8.77 25.42 -10.20
N ALA A 73 7.65 25.15 -10.88
CA ALA A 73 7.52 25.35 -12.32
C ALA A 73 7.63 26.83 -12.73
N SER A 74 7.22 27.77 -11.87
CA SER A 74 7.35 29.20 -12.10
C SER A 74 8.72 29.78 -11.71
N GLY A 75 9.66 28.96 -11.21
CA GLY A 75 10.95 29.42 -10.70
C GLY A 75 10.86 30.26 -9.42
N GLY A 76 9.74 30.17 -8.69
CA GLY A 76 9.49 30.95 -7.49
C GLY A 76 10.20 30.39 -6.25
N MET A 77 10.43 31.25 -5.26
CA MET A 77 10.92 30.79 -3.95
C MET A 77 9.82 30.02 -3.22
N ILE A 78 10.14 28.81 -2.78
CA ILE A 78 9.20 27.95 -2.07
C ILE A 78 9.12 28.39 -0.60
N PRO A 79 7.91 28.71 -0.08
CA PRO A 79 7.73 29.02 1.33
C PRO A 79 8.20 27.89 2.25
N TYR A 80 8.96 28.23 3.30
CA TYR A 80 9.50 27.27 4.26
C TYR A 80 8.42 26.37 4.91
N ILE A 81 7.21 26.92 5.15
CA ILE A 81 6.07 26.18 5.70
C ILE A 81 5.62 25.02 4.79
N LEU A 82 5.69 25.21 3.46
CA LEU A 82 5.34 24.16 2.49
C LEU A 82 6.42 23.07 2.44
N LEU A 83 7.69 23.44 2.65
CA LEU A 83 8.79 22.48 2.71
C LEU A 83 8.65 21.56 3.94
N ILE A 84 8.38 22.14 5.13
CA ILE A 84 8.12 21.36 6.34
C ILE A 84 6.87 20.50 6.19
N GLY A 85 5.78 21.06 5.64
CA GLY A 85 4.54 20.32 5.38
C GLY A 85 4.77 19.10 4.48
N SER A 86 5.59 19.25 3.43
CA SER A 86 5.93 18.17 2.51
C SER A 86 6.79 17.08 3.16
N PHE A 87 7.77 17.48 3.99
CA PHE A 87 8.65 16.56 4.70
C PHE A 87 7.93 15.78 5.81
N THR A 88 7.07 16.46 6.57
CA THR A 88 6.23 15.82 7.60
C THR A 88 5.22 14.86 6.97
N TRP A 89 4.65 15.22 5.82
CA TRP A 89 3.76 14.32 5.09
C TRP A 89 4.48 13.10 4.52
N SER A 90 5.64 13.28 3.89
CA SER A 90 6.40 12.16 3.29
C SER A 90 6.89 11.17 4.34
N THR A 91 7.35 11.66 5.49
CA THR A 91 7.73 10.81 6.63
C THR A 91 6.54 10.07 7.23
N ALA A 92 5.40 10.74 7.41
CA ALA A 92 4.17 10.10 7.87
C ALA A 92 3.68 9.01 6.89
N MET A 93 3.74 9.29 5.59
CA MET A 93 3.38 8.34 4.55
C MET A 93 4.27 7.10 4.58
N LEU A 94 5.59 7.30 4.69
CA LEU A 94 6.55 6.21 4.75
C LEU A 94 6.33 5.33 5.98
N ALA A 95 6.02 5.92 7.13
CA ALA A 95 5.68 5.17 8.35
C ALA A 95 4.41 4.32 8.19
N VAL A 96 3.37 4.86 7.56
CA VAL A 96 2.12 4.11 7.32
C VAL A 96 2.32 2.99 6.30
N LEU A 97 3.08 3.22 5.22
CA LEU A 97 3.41 2.20 4.23
C LEU A 97 4.25 1.06 4.85
N ALA A 98 5.25 1.39 5.67
CA ALA A 98 6.03 0.40 6.39
C ALA A 98 5.16 -0.43 7.34
N SER A 99 4.26 0.22 8.08
CA SER A 99 3.30 -0.45 8.98
C SER A 99 2.38 -1.39 8.21
N TYR A 100 1.85 -0.94 7.07
CA TYR A 100 1.02 -1.75 6.18
C TYR A 100 1.77 -2.97 5.68
N PHE A 101 3.00 -2.80 5.22
CA PHE A 101 3.80 -3.91 4.71
C PHE A 101 4.02 -5.01 5.76
N ILE A 102 4.34 -4.63 7.00
CA ILE A 102 4.53 -5.58 8.11
C ILE A 102 3.22 -6.34 8.40
N VAL A 103 2.09 -5.61 8.48
CA VAL A 103 0.78 -6.21 8.72
C VAL A 103 0.37 -7.14 7.57
N ASP A 104 0.63 -6.75 6.32
CA ASP A 104 0.30 -7.53 5.13
C ASP A 104 1.07 -8.85 5.13
N VAL A 105 2.39 -8.83 5.29
CA VAL A 105 3.22 -10.04 5.34
C VAL A 105 2.77 -10.95 6.49
N TYR A 106 2.57 -10.40 7.69
CA TYR A 106 2.16 -11.20 8.83
C TYR A 106 0.76 -11.80 8.64
N SER A 107 -0.16 -11.07 8.01
CA SER A 107 -1.51 -11.56 7.71
C SER A 107 -1.48 -12.75 6.76
N HIS A 108 -0.61 -12.74 5.75
CA HIS A 108 -0.42 -13.87 4.83
C HIS A 108 0.16 -15.10 5.53
N VAL A 109 1.15 -14.92 6.40
CA VAL A 109 1.73 -16.04 7.17
C VAL A 109 0.68 -16.63 8.12
N LYS A 110 -0.08 -15.78 8.81
CA LYS A 110 -1.15 -16.22 9.73
C LYS A 110 -2.29 -16.92 8.99
N ALA A 111 -2.70 -16.38 7.84
CA ALA A 111 -3.72 -17.00 6.99
C ALA A 111 -3.26 -18.37 6.47
N SER A 112 -1.99 -18.51 6.10
CA SER A 112 -1.43 -19.79 5.65
C SER A 112 -1.50 -20.85 6.75
N LYS A 113 -1.15 -20.50 7.99
CA LYS A 113 -1.25 -21.42 9.14
C LYS A 113 -2.69 -21.76 9.48
N LYS A 114 -3.60 -20.78 9.46
CA LYS A 114 -5.00 -20.97 9.88
C LYS A 114 -5.83 -21.77 8.87
N PHE A 115 -5.62 -21.55 7.58
CA PHE A 115 -6.38 -22.22 6.53
C PHE A 115 -5.63 -23.42 5.92
N GLU A 116 -4.41 -23.71 6.38
CA GLU A 116 -3.52 -24.76 5.88
C GLU A 116 -3.25 -24.68 4.36
N ILE A 117 -3.41 -23.49 3.78
CA ILE A 117 -3.18 -23.25 2.35
C ILE A 117 -1.78 -22.65 2.16
N LYS A 118 -0.93 -23.37 1.42
CA LYS A 118 0.45 -22.95 1.10
C LYS A 118 0.52 -21.68 0.25
N TRP A 119 -0.49 -21.42 -0.59
CA TRP A 119 -0.55 -20.23 -1.45
C TRP A 119 -0.46 -18.90 -0.70
N PHE A 120 -1.00 -18.82 0.53
CA PHE A 120 -0.85 -17.61 1.33
C PHE A 120 0.61 -17.36 1.77
N LYS A 121 1.37 -18.42 2.05
CA LYS A 121 2.80 -18.31 2.38
C LYS A 121 3.60 -17.81 1.17
N TYR A 122 3.32 -18.34 -0.02
CA TYR A 122 3.96 -17.88 -1.25
C TYR A 122 3.59 -16.43 -1.59
N ALA A 123 2.33 -16.04 -1.42
CA ALA A 123 1.90 -14.66 -1.62
C ALA A 123 2.60 -13.67 -0.66
N GLY A 124 2.71 -14.01 0.63
CA GLY A 124 3.48 -13.20 1.58
C GLY A 124 4.97 -13.11 1.23
N GLY A 125 5.57 -14.21 0.75
CA GLY A 125 6.94 -14.22 0.23
C GLY A 125 7.13 -13.32 -1.00
N MET A 126 6.19 -13.38 -1.95
CA MET A 126 6.22 -12.53 -3.16
C MET A 126 6.18 -11.03 -2.83
N ARG A 127 5.45 -10.63 -1.78
CA ARG A 127 5.45 -9.23 -1.29
C ARG A 127 6.85 -8.79 -0.85
N ILE A 128 7.59 -9.66 -0.14
CA ILE A 128 8.97 -9.38 0.29
C ILE A 128 9.91 -9.29 -0.90
N SER A 129 9.84 -10.26 -1.82
CA SER A 129 10.67 -10.23 -3.03
C SER A 129 10.41 -8.99 -3.87
N PHE A 130 9.15 -8.56 -3.99
CA PHE A 130 8.78 -7.33 -4.70
C PHE A 130 9.37 -6.08 -4.02
N LEU A 131 9.33 -6.00 -2.69
CA LEU A 131 9.94 -4.87 -1.97
C LEU A 131 11.46 -4.81 -2.18
N ILE A 132 12.15 -5.96 -2.10
CA ILE A 132 13.59 -6.05 -2.35
C ILE A 132 13.91 -5.61 -3.78
N PHE A 133 13.15 -6.10 -4.76
CA PHE A 133 13.32 -5.70 -6.15
C PHE A 133 13.14 -4.20 -6.33
N LEU A 134 12.11 -3.61 -5.73
CA LEU A 134 11.83 -2.17 -5.81
C LEU A 134 12.96 -1.34 -5.20
N ILE A 135 13.52 -1.76 -4.06
CA ILE A 135 14.69 -1.11 -3.45
C ILE A 135 15.90 -1.19 -4.37
N LEU A 136 16.19 -2.37 -4.94
CA LEU A 136 17.31 -2.55 -5.87
C LEU A 136 17.16 -1.66 -7.11
N THR A 137 15.96 -1.60 -7.69
CA THR A 137 15.67 -0.72 -8.84
C THR A 137 15.86 0.75 -8.47
N ALA A 138 15.39 1.19 -7.30
CA ALA A 138 15.56 2.56 -6.83
C ALA A 138 17.05 2.93 -6.64
N VAL A 139 17.84 2.02 -6.04
CA VAL A 139 19.29 2.22 -5.87
C VAL A 139 19.99 2.29 -7.23
N LEU A 140 19.69 1.37 -8.14
CA LEU A 140 20.22 1.40 -9.51
C LEU A 140 19.91 2.71 -10.23
N LEU A 141 18.66 3.18 -10.15
CA LEU A 141 18.25 4.45 -10.75
C LEU A 141 19.03 5.63 -10.15
N SER A 142 19.25 5.65 -8.82
CA SER A 142 19.99 6.72 -8.16
C SER A 142 21.48 6.78 -8.52
N ILE A 143 22.06 5.68 -8.97
CA ILE A 143 23.46 5.62 -9.46
C ILE A 143 23.55 6.08 -10.92
N LEU A 144 22.48 5.87 -11.70
CA LEU A 144 22.44 6.19 -13.13
C LEU A 144 21.96 7.63 -13.43
N SER A 145 21.26 8.27 -12.48
CA SER A 145 20.76 9.65 -12.56
C SER A 145 21.79 10.67 -12.08
#